data_AF-A0A7X7TBJ3-F1
#
_entry.id   AF-A0A7X7TBJ3-F1
#
_cell.length_a   1.000
_cell.length_b   1.000
_cell.length_c   1.000
_cell.angle_alpha   90.00
_cell.angle_beta   90.00
_cell.angle_gamma   90.00
#
_symmetry.space_group_name_H-M   'P 1'
#
loop_
_entity.id
_entity.type
_entity.pdbx_description
1 polymer ?
#
loop_
_entity_poly.entity_id
_entity_poly.type
_entity_poly.pdbx_seq_one_letter_code
_entity_poly.pdbx_strand_id
1 'polypeptide(L)'
;MRPDLNQARLLLQRNELEVVKTRNGLLPRLDLFITLGNTGYADSFGSSIERLDRENYDVLAGLAYEFPPLNRAARAENLRATLSRQQAREAIDNLTQLAQVDVRAAYVEVLRNREQIVATAATRILQEEKLRVETEKFAVGKSTSLLVAQAQRDLLDSRISEVQAVINVMRAQVELFRQDGSLLQRRGIISPGDTPVNLPDRP
;
A
#
# COMPACT_ATOMS: atom_id res chain seq x y z
N MET A 1 8.19 6.76 2.61
CA MET A 1 6.71 6.82 2.68
C MET A 1 6.16 5.47 2.30
N ARG A 2 5.35 4.83 3.15
CA ARG A 2 4.82 3.49 2.83
C ARG A 2 3.63 3.57 1.85
N PRO A 3 3.59 2.72 0.81
CA PRO A 3 2.53 2.73 -0.20
C PRO A 3 1.18 2.25 0.32
N ASP A 4 1.16 1.34 1.31
CA ASP A 4 -0.05 0.83 1.95
C ASP A 4 -0.84 1.92 2.68
N LEU A 5 -0.16 2.81 3.41
CA LEU A 5 -0.76 3.97 4.07
C LEU A 5 -1.35 4.96 3.05
N ASN A 6 -0.66 5.20 1.95
CA ASN A 6 -1.17 6.08 0.89
C ASN A 6 -2.38 5.45 0.18
N GLN A 7 -2.38 4.15 -0.07
CA GLN A 7 -3.55 3.44 -0.58
C GLN A 7 -4.74 3.54 0.38
N ALA A 8 -4.52 3.35 1.68
CA ALA A 8 -5.58 3.48 2.68
C ALA A 8 -6.18 4.90 2.71
N ARG A 9 -5.34 5.94 2.58
CA ARG A 9 -5.80 7.34 2.47
C ARG A 9 -6.64 7.59 1.21
N LEU A 10 -6.24 7.04 0.05
CA LEU A 10 -7.04 7.13 -1.18
C LEU A 10 -8.40 6.44 -1.02
N LEU A 11 -8.43 5.29 -0.34
CA LEU A 11 -9.69 4.60 -0.03
C LEU A 11 -10.59 5.45 0.89
N LEU A 12 -10.02 6.17 1.86
CA LEU A 12 -10.79 7.09 2.68
C LEU A 12 -11.39 8.24 1.86
N GLN A 13 -10.62 8.86 0.95
CA GLN A 13 -11.15 9.89 0.04
C GLN A 13 -12.29 9.37 -0.83
N ARG A 14 -12.17 8.13 -1.34
CA ARG A 14 -13.25 7.47 -2.07
C ARG A 14 -14.50 7.31 -1.20
N ASN A 15 -14.34 6.88 0.05
CA ASN A 15 -15.47 6.73 0.98
C ASN A 15 -16.10 8.08 1.33
N GLU A 16 -15.32 9.17 1.36
CA GLU A 16 -15.87 10.54 1.51
C GLU A 16 -16.75 10.93 0.32
N LEU A 17 -16.32 10.63 -0.92
CA LEU A 17 -17.16 10.82 -2.11
C LEU A 17 -18.44 9.98 -2.06
N GLU A 18 -18.37 8.77 -1.51
CA GLU A 18 -19.55 7.91 -1.32
C GLU A 18 -20.54 8.52 -0.31
N VAL A 19 -20.06 9.15 0.76
CA VAL A 19 -20.90 9.90 1.69
C VAL A 19 -21.58 11.09 0.99
N VAL A 20 -20.85 11.82 0.14
CA VAL A 20 -21.43 12.94 -0.63
C VAL A 20 -22.47 12.44 -1.64
N LYS A 21 -22.17 11.35 -2.36
CA LYS A 21 -23.10 10.72 -3.32
C LYS A 21 -24.39 10.26 -2.65
N THR A 22 -24.29 9.54 -1.54
CA THR A 22 -25.46 9.04 -0.79
C THR A 22 -26.25 10.18 -0.14
N ARG A 23 -25.58 11.27 0.28
CA ARG A 23 -26.24 12.48 0.77
C ARG A 23 -27.04 13.16 -0.34
N ASN A 24 -26.48 13.26 -1.55
CA ASN A 24 -27.20 13.82 -2.70
C ASN A 24 -28.39 12.96 -3.12
N GLY A 25 -28.35 11.64 -2.93
CA GLY A 25 -29.49 10.74 -3.15
C GLY A 25 -30.68 10.96 -2.20
N LEU A 26 -30.53 11.81 -1.17
CA LEU A 26 -31.62 12.25 -0.30
C LEU A 26 -32.37 13.46 -0.87
N LEU A 27 -31.83 14.13 -1.89
CA LEU A 27 -32.41 15.33 -2.48
C LEU A 27 -33.45 14.98 -3.55
N PRO A 28 -34.47 15.84 -3.77
CA PRO A 28 -35.37 15.70 -4.90
C PRO A 28 -34.62 15.76 -6.22
N ARG A 29 -35.12 15.03 -7.22
CA ARG A 29 -34.58 15.04 -8.57
C ARG A 29 -35.51 15.77 -9.52
N LEU A 30 -34.93 16.62 -10.38
CA LEU A 30 -35.63 17.31 -11.45
C LEU A 30 -34.89 17.02 -12.76
N ASP A 31 -35.53 16.30 -13.67
CA ASP A 31 -34.98 15.98 -14.98
C ASP A 31 -35.74 16.77 -16.06
N LEU A 32 -35.00 17.40 -16.98
CA LEU A 32 -35.54 17.95 -18.22
C LEU A 32 -35.26 16.97 -19.34
N PHE A 33 -36.29 16.60 -20.08
CA PHE A 33 -36.15 15.76 -21.27
C PHE A 33 -36.81 16.41 -22.48
N ILE A 34 -36.17 16.23 -23.63
CA ILE A 34 -36.66 16.67 -24.93
C ILE A 34 -36.60 15.46 -25.86
N THR A 35 -37.75 15.06 -26.38
CA THR A 35 -37.88 13.95 -27.32
C THR A 35 -38.31 14.51 -28.66
N LEU A 36 -37.55 14.16 -29.70
CA LEU A 36 -37.80 14.55 -31.09
C LEU A 36 -38.14 13.27 -31.85
N GLY A 37 -39.35 13.18 -32.39
CA GLY A 37 -39.83 11.95 -33.04
C GLY A 37 -40.67 12.26 -34.28
N ASN A 38 -40.66 11.35 -35.24
CA ASN A 38 -41.58 11.37 -36.38
C ASN A 38 -42.53 10.18 -36.22
N THR A 39 -43.82 10.46 -35.99
CA THR A 39 -44.85 9.44 -35.81
C THR A 39 -45.37 8.99 -37.18
N GLY A 40 -44.67 8.02 -37.78
CA GLY A 40 -45.09 7.40 -39.04
C GLY A 40 -46.22 6.38 -38.87
N TYR A 41 -47.42 6.81 -38.45
CA TYR A 41 -48.62 5.97 -38.51
C TYR A 41 -49.27 6.10 -39.89
N ALA A 42 -49.17 5.05 -40.72
CA ALA A 42 -49.83 4.98 -42.02
C ALA A 42 -51.13 4.16 -41.90
N ASP A 43 -52.29 4.84 -41.87
CA ASP A 43 -53.59 4.17 -41.73
C ASP A 43 -54.15 3.56 -43.02
N SER A 44 -53.49 3.69 -44.18
CA SER A 44 -53.94 2.97 -45.39
C SER A 44 -52.95 3.03 -46.54
N PHE A 45 -52.72 1.87 -47.17
CA PHE A 45 -52.03 1.72 -48.45
C PHE A 45 -52.98 2.20 -49.57
N GLY A 46 -52.86 3.46 -50.03
CA GLY A 46 -53.71 3.94 -51.13
C GLY A 46 -53.65 5.43 -51.51
N SER A 47 -52.96 6.31 -50.78
CA SER A 47 -52.87 7.74 -51.16
C SER A 47 -51.57 8.42 -50.73
N SER A 48 -50.44 7.74 -50.91
CA SER A 48 -49.13 8.17 -50.37
C SER A 48 -48.32 9.12 -51.25
N ILE A 49 -48.85 9.63 -52.37
CA ILE A 49 -48.09 10.54 -53.25
C ILE A 49 -48.43 12.03 -53.05
N GLU A 50 -49.52 12.37 -52.36
CA GLU A 50 -49.96 13.78 -52.18
C GLU A 50 -49.90 14.26 -50.72
N ARG A 51 -49.29 13.47 -49.82
CA ARG A 51 -49.10 13.81 -48.40
C ARG A 51 -47.66 13.63 -47.91
N LEU A 52 -46.70 13.79 -48.82
CA LEU A 52 -45.27 13.86 -48.50
C LEU A 52 -44.83 15.26 -48.02
N ASP A 53 -45.74 16.24 -47.97
CA ASP A 53 -45.46 17.64 -47.61
C ASP A 53 -46.13 18.07 -46.29
N ARG A 54 -46.20 17.16 -45.31
CA ARG A 54 -46.46 17.56 -43.93
C ARG A 54 -45.45 16.89 -43.03
N GLU A 55 -44.40 17.64 -42.76
CA GLU A 55 -43.40 17.37 -41.73
C GLU A 55 -44.10 17.20 -40.38
N ASN A 56 -44.60 16.01 -40.08
CA ASN A 56 -45.08 15.67 -38.74
C ASN A 56 -43.86 15.41 -37.85
N TYR A 57 -43.15 16.48 -37.54
CA TYR A 57 -42.06 16.49 -36.57
C TYR A 57 -42.66 16.83 -35.21
N ASP A 58 -42.80 15.81 -34.36
CA ASP A 58 -43.31 15.99 -33.01
C ASP A 58 -42.14 16.31 -32.08
N VAL A 59 -42.18 17.48 -31.46
CA VAL A 59 -41.25 17.92 -30.40
C VAL A 59 -41.98 17.88 -29.08
N LEU A 60 -41.55 16.99 -28.18
CA LEU A 60 -42.07 16.91 -26.82
C LEU A 60 -40.96 17.33 -25.84
N ALA A 61 -41.20 18.39 -25.08
CA ALA A 61 -40.36 18.77 -23.94
C ALA A 61 -41.16 18.59 -22.64
N GLY A 62 -40.53 17.99 -21.63
CA GLY A 62 -41.16 17.73 -20.33
C GLY A 62 -40.18 17.85 -19.17
N LEU A 63 -40.73 18.17 -18.00
CA LEU A 63 -40.02 18.15 -16.73
C LEU A 63 -40.54 16.97 -15.90
N ALA A 64 -39.64 16.15 -15.38
CA ALA A 64 -39.95 15.08 -14.42
C ALA A 64 -39.41 15.46 -13.04
N TYR A 65 -40.30 15.59 -12.06
CA TYR A 65 -39.94 15.87 -10.66
C TYR A 65 -40.23 14.65 -9.79
N GLU A 66 -39.23 14.19 -9.03
CA GLU A 66 -39.33 13.06 -8.13
C GLU A 66 -38.90 13.44 -6.70
N PHE A 67 -39.82 13.29 -5.73
CA PHE A 67 -39.55 13.52 -4.31
C PHE A 67 -40.13 12.40 -3.44
N PRO A 68 -39.32 11.41 -3.02
CA PRO A 68 -39.77 10.35 -2.14
C PRO A 68 -39.86 10.84 -0.67
N PRO A 69 -41.06 10.89 -0.04
CA PRO A 69 -41.25 11.56 1.26
C PRO A 69 -40.59 10.82 2.44
N LEU A 70 -40.50 9.50 2.42
CA LEU A 70 -39.88 8.70 3.49
C LEU A 70 -38.42 8.33 3.22
N ASN A 71 -38.05 8.11 1.94
CA ASN A 71 -36.74 7.70 1.41
C ASN A 71 -35.85 6.88 2.38
N ARG A 72 -36.43 5.83 3.02
CA ARG A 72 -35.77 5.07 4.09
C ARG A 72 -34.52 4.34 3.61
N ALA A 73 -34.56 3.81 2.39
CA ALA A 73 -33.42 3.13 1.77
C ALA A 73 -32.22 4.07 1.62
N ALA A 74 -32.40 5.26 1.02
CA ALA A 74 -31.32 6.22 0.85
C ALA A 74 -30.78 6.75 2.20
N ARG A 75 -31.64 6.92 3.22
CA ARG A 75 -31.18 7.28 4.59
C ARG A 75 -30.29 6.18 5.18
N ALA A 76 -30.67 4.92 5.02
CA ALA A 76 -29.88 3.78 5.48
C ALA A 76 -28.54 3.68 4.73
N GLU A 77 -28.54 3.93 3.42
CA GLU A 77 -27.31 3.99 2.61
C GLU A 77 -26.37 5.12 3.06
N ASN A 78 -26.89 6.33 3.31
CA ASN A 78 -26.08 7.43 3.80
C ASN A 78 -25.50 7.17 5.21
N LEU A 79 -26.29 6.56 6.10
CA LEU A 79 -25.81 6.13 7.41
C LEU A 79 -24.69 5.10 7.27
N ARG A 80 -24.87 4.08 6.41
CA ARG A 80 -23.86 3.06 6.13
C ARG A 80 -22.57 3.69 5.61
N ALA A 81 -22.65 4.56 4.60
CA ALA A 81 -21.49 5.24 4.04
C ALA A 81 -20.74 6.08 5.10
N THR A 82 -21.48 6.75 5.99
CA THR A 82 -20.90 7.53 7.09
C THR A 82 -20.14 6.65 8.09
N LEU A 83 -20.73 5.52 8.49
CA LEU A 83 -20.10 4.54 9.38
C LEU A 83 -18.89 3.88 8.72
N SER A 84 -18.98 3.50 7.44
CA SER A 84 -17.86 2.94 6.68
C SER A 84 -16.69 3.93 6.56
N ARG A 85 -16.96 5.23 6.38
CA ARG A 85 -15.93 6.28 6.43
C ARG A 85 -15.26 6.35 7.80
N GLN A 86 -16.03 6.32 8.89
CA GLN A 86 -15.49 6.32 10.26
C GLN A 86 -14.61 5.09 10.51
N GLN A 87 -15.09 3.90 10.16
CA GLN A 87 -14.32 2.65 10.27
C GLN A 87 -13.01 2.71 9.46
N ALA A 88 -13.06 3.22 8.23
CA ALA A 88 -11.87 3.37 7.39
C ALA A 88 -10.84 4.33 8.01
N ARG A 89 -11.30 5.38 8.71
CA ARG A 89 -10.43 6.32 9.42
C ARG A 89 -9.72 5.65 10.60
N GLU A 90 -10.46 4.93 11.45
CA GLU A 90 -9.87 4.16 12.56
C GLU A 90 -8.89 3.09 12.04
N ALA A 91 -9.20 2.46 10.91
CA ALA A 91 -8.30 1.50 10.27
C ALA A 91 -6.98 2.14 9.80
N ILE A 92 -7.00 3.38 9.32
CA ILE A 92 -5.79 4.15 8.97
C ILE A 92 -4.97 4.46 10.22
N ASP A 93 -5.61 4.86 11.31
CA ASP A 93 -4.92 5.17 12.56
C ASP A 93 -4.23 3.91 13.12
N ASN A 94 -4.92 2.77 13.11
CA ASN A 94 -4.35 1.48 13.47
C ASN A 94 -3.19 1.08 12.53
N LEU A 95 -3.37 1.17 11.21
CA LEU A 95 -2.32 0.86 10.24
C LEU A 95 -1.09 1.75 10.42
N THR A 96 -1.29 3.02 10.79
CA THR A 96 -0.20 3.95 11.09
C THR A 96 0.57 3.51 12.33
N GLN A 97 -0.11 3.07 13.39
CA GLN A 97 0.54 2.56 14.60
C GLN A 97 1.32 1.27 14.31
N LEU A 98 0.73 0.31 13.58
CA LEU A 98 1.42 -0.91 13.16
C LEU A 98 2.65 -0.58 12.32
N ALA A 99 2.53 0.36 11.38
CA ALA A 99 3.66 0.80 10.57
C ALA A 99 4.80 1.42 11.41
N GLN A 100 4.47 2.19 12.44
CA GLN A 100 5.49 2.72 13.36
C GLN A 100 6.20 1.60 14.13
N VAL A 101 5.47 0.58 14.57
CA VAL A 101 6.06 -0.59 15.25
C VAL A 101 6.99 -1.35 14.30
N ASP A 102 6.55 -1.62 13.07
CA ASP A 102 7.35 -2.33 12.06
C ASP A 102 8.67 -1.60 11.78
N VAL A 103 8.63 -0.28 11.58
CA VAL A 103 9.81 0.54 11.30
C VAL A 103 10.76 0.55 12.51
N ARG A 104 10.23 0.70 13.72
CA ARG A 104 11.04 0.66 14.95
C ARG A 104 11.69 -0.71 15.15
N ALA A 105 10.96 -1.79 14.92
CA ALA A 105 11.49 -3.15 15.00
C ALA A 105 12.61 -3.37 13.98
N ALA A 106 12.41 -2.98 12.72
CA ALA A 106 13.43 -3.08 11.68
C ALA A 106 14.67 -2.24 12.01
N TYR A 107 14.50 -1.06 12.61
CA TYR A 107 15.61 -0.21 13.03
C TYR A 107 16.43 -0.86 14.17
N VAL A 108 15.76 -1.38 15.20
CA VAL A 108 16.42 -2.11 16.29
C VAL A 108 17.17 -3.32 15.74
N GLU A 109 16.60 -4.03 14.77
CA GLU A 109 17.23 -5.18 14.14
C GLU A 109 18.51 -4.80 13.36
N VAL A 110 18.55 -3.63 12.72
CA VAL A 110 19.79 -3.09 12.11
C VAL A 110 20.85 -2.83 13.18
N LEU A 111 20.48 -2.21 14.31
CA LEU A 111 21.42 -1.95 15.41
C LEU A 111 21.95 -3.25 16.00
N ARG A 112 21.08 -4.22 16.28
CA ARG A 112 21.44 -5.54 16.80
C ARG A 112 22.44 -6.27 15.88
N ASN A 113 22.18 -6.26 14.57
CA ASN A 113 23.08 -6.90 13.61
C ASN A 113 24.43 -6.17 13.49
N ARG A 114 24.48 -4.84 13.70
CA ARG A 114 25.75 -4.10 13.75
C ARG A 114 26.59 -4.53 14.95
N GLU A 115 25.98 -4.66 16.13
CA GLU A 115 26.69 -5.17 17.31
C GLU A 115 27.16 -6.62 17.11
N GLN A 116 26.37 -7.43 16.40
CA GLN A 116 26.77 -8.80 16.05
C GLN A 116 28.05 -8.85 15.20
N ILE A 117 28.28 -7.88 14.30
CA ILE A 117 29.53 -7.78 13.53
C ILE A 117 30.72 -7.54 14.48
N VAL A 118 30.56 -6.64 15.46
CA VAL A 118 31.63 -6.37 16.43
C VAL A 118 31.98 -7.62 17.23
N ALA A 119 30.96 -8.37 17.67
CA ALA A 119 31.15 -9.61 18.40
C ALA A 119 31.82 -10.72 17.56
N THR A 120 31.42 -10.90 16.30
CA THR A 120 32.01 -11.91 15.42
C THR A 120 33.43 -11.54 14.98
N ALA A 121 33.71 -10.25 14.78
CA ALA A 121 35.07 -9.76 14.52
C ALA A 121 36.00 -10.02 15.72
N ALA A 122 35.55 -9.75 16.95
CA ALA A 122 36.32 -10.06 18.16
C ALA A 122 36.58 -11.57 18.29
N THR A 123 35.58 -12.39 17.96
CA THR A 123 35.71 -13.86 17.96
C THR A 123 36.74 -14.33 16.93
N ARG A 124 36.73 -13.77 15.70
CA ARG A 124 37.74 -14.08 14.68
C ARG A 124 39.15 -13.78 15.20
N ILE A 125 39.37 -12.59 15.77
CA ILE A 125 40.68 -12.19 16.31
C ILE A 125 41.16 -13.19 17.37
N LEU A 126 40.28 -13.62 18.27
CA LEU A 126 40.62 -14.63 19.27
C LEU A 126 41.01 -15.98 18.65
N GLN A 127 40.29 -16.43 17.61
CA GLN A 127 40.62 -17.70 16.94
C GLN A 127 41.92 -17.60 16.12
N GLU A 128 42.25 -16.44 15.57
CA GLU A 128 43.54 -16.21 14.90
C GLU A 128 44.70 -16.37 15.89
N GLU A 129 44.57 -15.77 17.08
CA GLU A 129 45.58 -15.89 18.12
C GLU A 129 45.68 -17.32 18.66
N LYS A 130 44.55 -18.01 18.84
CA LYS A 130 44.52 -19.44 19.22
C LYS A 130 45.28 -20.30 18.21
N LEU A 131 45.06 -20.08 16.91
CA LEU A 131 45.78 -20.80 15.86
C LEU A 131 47.28 -20.51 15.91
N ARG A 132 47.68 -19.26 16.12
CA ARG A 132 49.09 -18.87 16.25
C ARG A 132 49.77 -19.63 17.40
N VAL A 133 49.17 -19.57 18.59
CA VAL A 133 49.68 -20.25 19.79
C VAL A 133 49.78 -21.77 19.58
N GLU A 134 48.77 -22.38 18.96
CA GLU A 134 48.78 -23.83 18.76
C GLU A 134 49.82 -24.27 17.73
N THR A 135 50.05 -23.45 16.70
CA THR A 135 51.11 -23.66 15.70
C THR A 135 52.50 -23.56 16.33
N GLU A 136 52.72 -22.56 17.20
CA GLU A 136 53.98 -22.41 17.94
C GLU A 136 54.24 -23.58 18.90
N LYS A 137 53.20 -24.02 19.64
CA LYS A 137 53.29 -25.21 20.49
C LYS A 137 53.62 -26.47 19.70
N PHE A 138 53.04 -26.63 18.50
CA PHE A 138 53.31 -27.76 17.63
C PHE A 138 54.78 -27.77 17.18
N ALA A 139 55.32 -26.61 16.81
CA ALA A 139 56.73 -26.47 16.41
C ALA A 139 57.73 -26.89 17.51
N VAL A 140 57.37 -26.69 18.78
CA VAL A 140 58.17 -27.14 19.94
C VAL A 140 57.76 -28.50 20.50
N GLY A 141 56.93 -29.27 19.79
CA GLY A 141 56.50 -30.62 20.18
C GLY A 141 55.51 -30.68 21.36
N LYS A 142 54.88 -29.56 21.73
CA LYS A 142 53.91 -29.44 22.83
C LYS A 142 52.44 -29.48 22.38
N SER A 143 52.19 -29.71 21.10
CA SER A 143 50.85 -29.85 20.51
C SER A 143 50.85 -30.98 19.47
N THR A 144 49.67 -31.31 18.92
CA THR A 144 49.47 -32.33 17.90
C THR A 144 48.92 -31.72 16.61
N SER A 145 49.14 -32.39 15.47
CA SER A 145 48.62 -31.95 14.17
C SER A 145 47.08 -31.84 14.17
N LEU A 146 46.40 -32.70 14.94
CA LEU A 146 44.95 -32.66 15.11
C LEU A 146 44.48 -31.36 15.78
N LEU A 147 45.18 -30.88 16.82
CA LEU A 147 44.81 -29.64 17.51
C LEU A 147 45.02 -28.41 16.62
N VAL A 148 46.10 -28.39 15.83
CA VAL A 148 46.34 -27.33 14.83
C VAL A 148 45.24 -27.34 13.76
N ALA A 149 44.87 -28.51 13.22
CA ALA A 149 43.80 -28.63 12.25
C ALA A 149 42.44 -28.18 12.82
N GLN A 150 42.16 -28.50 14.09
CA GLN A 150 40.96 -28.02 14.78
C GLN A 150 40.97 -26.49 14.92
N ALA A 151 42.09 -25.88 15.32
CA ALA A 151 42.21 -24.43 15.43
C ALA A 151 42.05 -23.72 14.05
N GLN A 152 42.55 -24.32 12.97
CA GLN A 152 42.34 -23.83 11.61
C GLN A 152 40.86 -23.86 11.21
N ARG A 153 40.16 -24.95 11.55
CA ARG A 153 38.72 -25.08 11.33
C ARG A 153 37.93 -24.05 12.13
N ASP A 154 38.21 -23.91 13.43
CA ASP A 154 37.55 -22.94 14.31
C ASP A 154 37.71 -21.50 13.76
N LEU A 155 38.91 -21.16 13.27
CA LEU A 155 39.17 -19.88 12.61
C LEU A 155 38.34 -19.72 11.33
N LEU A 156 38.29 -20.73 10.47
CA LEU A 156 37.49 -20.69 9.25
C LEU A 156 36.00 -20.46 9.56
N ASP A 157 35.45 -21.19 10.53
CA ASP A 157 34.06 -21.06 10.97
C ASP A 157 33.77 -19.66 11.52
N SER A 158 34.72 -19.06 12.26
CA SER A 158 34.60 -17.68 12.76
C SER A 158 34.60 -16.64 11.64
N ARG A 159 35.41 -16.83 10.59
CA ARG A 159 35.45 -15.94 9.41
C ARG A 159 34.15 -16.01 8.62
N ILE A 160 33.60 -17.20 8.42
CA ILE A 160 32.29 -17.38 7.77
C ILE A 160 31.20 -16.67 8.58
N SER A 161 31.24 -16.81 9.91
CA SER A 161 30.28 -16.16 10.81
C SER A 161 30.36 -14.62 10.76
N GLU A 162 31.56 -14.06 10.67
CA GLU A 162 31.76 -12.61 10.50
C GLU A 162 31.18 -12.10 9.17
N VAL A 163 31.48 -12.78 8.05
CA VAL A 163 30.92 -12.45 6.74
C VAL A 163 29.39 -12.54 6.75
N GLN A 164 28.82 -13.58 7.37
CA GLN A 164 27.38 -13.72 7.49
C GLN A 164 26.76 -12.58 8.31
N ALA A 165 27.42 -12.12 9.38
CA ALA A 165 26.96 -10.97 10.17
C ALA A 165 26.93 -9.68 9.32
N VAL A 166 27.93 -9.45 8.48
CA VAL A 166 27.95 -8.32 7.53
C VAL A 166 26.78 -8.39 6.54
N ILE A 167 26.55 -9.56 5.95
CA ILE A 167 25.42 -9.78 5.04
C ILE A 167 24.09 -9.52 5.75
N ASN A 168 23.95 -9.95 7.02
CA ASN A 168 22.73 -9.74 7.80
C ASN A 168 22.45 -8.26 8.05
N VAL A 169 23.47 -7.44 8.32
CA VAL A 169 23.29 -5.98 8.41
C VAL A 169 22.79 -5.39 7.09
N MET A 170 23.34 -5.83 5.95
CA MET A 170 22.87 -5.35 4.64
C MET A 170 21.41 -5.71 4.39
N ARG A 171 21.00 -6.95 4.72
CA ARG A 171 19.60 -7.38 4.62
C ARG A 171 18.70 -6.58 5.55
N ALA A 172 19.11 -6.38 6.80
CA ALA A 172 18.35 -5.60 7.78
C ALA A 172 18.16 -4.15 7.33
N GLN A 173 19.17 -3.53 6.70
CA GLN A 173 19.05 -2.19 6.13
C GLN A 173 18.06 -2.13 4.96
N VAL A 174 18.11 -3.11 4.05
CA VAL A 174 17.14 -3.20 2.95
C VAL A 174 15.72 -3.37 3.50
N GLU A 175 15.55 -4.20 4.53
CA GLU A 175 14.26 -4.40 5.18
C GLU A 175 13.76 -3.13 5.88
N LEU A 176 14.63 -2.40 6.58
CA LEU A 176 14.27 -1.09 7.15
C LEU A 176 13.79 -0.12 6.07
N PHE A 177 14.48 -0.04 4.93
CA PHE A 177 14.06 0.83 3.83
C PHE A 177 12.74 0.37 3.18
N ARG A 178 12.48 -0.94 3.17
CA ARG A 178 11.20 -1.50 2.72
C ARG A 178 10.07 -1.10 3.67
N GLN A 179 10.29 -1.21 4.97
CA GLN A 179 9.30 -0.90 6.00
C GLN A 179 9.01 0.60 6.12
N ASP A 180 9.99 1.47 5.88
CA ASP A 180 9.79 2.93 5.79
C ASP A 180 9.23 3.35 4.40
N GLY A 181 9.26 2.44 3.43
CA GLY A 181 8.83 2.68 2.05
C GLY A 181 9.76 3.61 1.26
N SER A 182 10.98 3.82 1.73
CA SER A 182 12.01 4.62 1.02
C SER A 182 12.88 3.79 0.08
N LEU A 183 12.72 2.46 0.04
CA LEU A 183 13.55 1.55 -0.74
C LEU A 183 13.64 1.93 -2.23
N LEU A 184 12.50 2.13 -2.90
CA LEU A 184 12.46 2.44 -4.33
C LEU A 184 13.06 3.83 -4.63
N GLN A 185 12.73 4.83 -3.80
CA GLN A 185 13.28 6.18 -3.91
C GLN A 185 14.81 6.18 -3.77
N ARG A 186 15.36 5.42 -2.81
CA ARG A 186 16.81 5.23 -2.62
C ARG A 186 17.48 4.49 -3.77
N ARG A 187 16.72 3.75 -4.57
CA ARG A 187 17.18 3.08 -5.79
C ARG A 187 16.97 3.92 -7.05
N GLY A 188 16.47 5.15 -6.92
CA GLY A 188 16.17 6.02 -8.06
C GLY A 188 14.96 5.56 -8.88
N ILE A 189 14.12 4.69 -8.32
CA ILE A 189 12.92 4.18 -8.99
C ILE A 189 11.74 5.04 -8.56
N ILE A 190 11.13 5.73 -9.53
CA ILE A 190 9.89 6.48 -9.34
C ILE A 190 8.74 5.47 -9.20
N SER A 191 7.96 5.60 -8.14
CA SER A 191 6.84 4.71 -7.83
C SER A 191 5.57 5.55 -7.61
N PRO A 192 4.42 5.14 -8.16
CA PRO A 192 3.14 5.78 -7.86
C PRO A 192 2.88 5.78 -6.34
N GLY A 193 2.38 6.90 -5.82
CA GLY A 193 2.12 7.06 -4.38
C GLY A 193 3.33 7.52 -3.57
N ASP A 194 4.32 8.12 -4.22
CA ASP A 194 5.45 8.85 -3.64
C ASP A 194 5.05 10.22 -3.05
N THR A 195 3.97 10.83 -3.54
CA THR A 195 3.36 12.03 -2.96
C THR A 195 2.40 11.70 -1.83
N PRO A 196 2.39 12.44 -0.71
CA PRO A 196 1.42 12.23 0.36
C PRO A 196 0.02 12.59 -0.14
N VAL A 197 -0.95 11.72 0.14
CA VAL A 197 -2.36 12.01 -0.11
C VAL A 197 -2.84 13.01 0.93
N ASN A 198 -3.19 14.22 0.49
CA ASN A 198 -3.72 15.25 1.39
C ASN A 198 -5.15 14.88 1.78
N LEU A 199 -5.37 14.61 3.06
CA LEU A 199 -6.72 14.42 3.59
C LEU A 199 -7.29 15.81 3.90
N PRO A 200 -8.57 16.10 3.58
CA PRO A 200 -9.21 17.32 4.03
C PRO A 200 -9.21 17.39 5.56
N ASP A 201 -8.99 18.59 6.11
CA ASP A 201 -8.93 18.83 7.55
C ASP A 201 -10.21 18.36 8.26
N ARG A 202 -10.06 17.94 9.52
CA ARG A 202 -11.19 17.51 10.37
C ARG A 202 -12.22 18.65 10.46
N PRO A 203 -13.51 18.39 10.18
CA PRO A 203 -14.59 19.30 10.55
C PRO A 203 -14.79 19.37 12.06
#